data_AF-A0AAE1GTK5-F1
#
_entry.id   AF-A0AAE1GTK5-F1
#
_cell.length_a   1.000
_cell.length_b   1.000
_cell.length_c   1.000
_cell.angle_alpha   90.00
_cell.angle_beta   90.00
_cell.angle_gamma   90.00
#
_symmetry.space_group_name_H-M   'P 1'
#
loop_
_entity.id
_entity.type
_entity.pdbx_description
1 polymer ?
#
loop_
_entity_poly.entity_id
_entity_poly.type
_entity_poly.pdbx_seq_one_letter_code
_entity_poly.pdbx_strand_id
1 'polypeptide(L)'
;MARLVKVFKTLRNNWKKTVFGTIALTYGVQYGLHSYECRQMMRAYCEAAREIGETAMPADTRPRHVTVVLNPAANKRKAKKEFDEYCAPLLHLAGLSVNLLVTVKEGQARTLVEKLEEATDAIIVAGGDGTLSEASFIFLSSSFLSSSLQNLTVHFLPFKAVTGLFRRPDGFDTARKIPFGVLPLGKTNSVAKHLFSESADDHIRHLAEATMAVIFEVTRPLDVIKFQVIPTNKSVNDEGKPVYGLVGLEWGAFRDANARKDKYWYFGGLKSYASYIFTGLKDESKGVTWKAQANVEYTKPCEGCSKCYGERFDLHPEKALSKSWWSSFGKRQPGPTTKNFDYRQKLNEECNQVNLMPVKTTDFSLLSTNVLNNVDSKVPHLKLSYGPEEFSYEDFIKEGFRRENGESPLRTASILAKEVKLYPIESSAQFNLPESIDNNEGEGKEVKKEVERWISIDNEDYEVKAVHALLLPNLIKVFGPLKGQIN
;
A
#
# COMPACT_ATOMS: atom_id res chain seq x y z
N MET A 1 -22.69 59.33 1.27
CA MET A 1 -21.90 59.53 0.03
C MET A 1 -20.42 59.84 0.30
N ALA A 2 -20.04 60.93 0.99
CA ALA A 2 -18.63 61.34 1.13
C ALA A 2 -17.70 60.31 1.83
N ARG A 3 -18.20 59.54 2.80
CA ARG A 3 -17.42 58.47 3.45
C ARG A 3 -17.14 57.29 2.51
N LEU A 4 -18.13 56.88 1.70
CA LEU A 4 -17.98 55.82 0.70
C LEU A 4 -17.01 56.21 -0.41
N VAL A 5 -17.06 57.47 -0.86
CA VAL A 5 -16.12 58.00 -1.87
C VAL A 5 -14.69 58.04 -1.33
N LYS A 6 -14.49 58.42 -0.05
CA LYS A 6 -13.17 58.34 0.60
C LYS A 6 -12.67 56.90 0.70
N VAL A 7 -13.53 55.94 1.08
CA VAL A 7 -13.17 54.52 1.15
C VAL A 7 -12.78 53.98 -0.22
N PHE A 8 -13.56 54.26 -1.27
CA PHE A 8 -13.22 53.87 -2.65
C PHE A 8 -11.90 54.47 -3.13
N LYS A 9 -11.63 55.76 -2.83
CA LYS A 9 -10.38 56.43 -3.20
C LYS A 9 -9.18 55.81 -2.45
N THR A 10 -9.35 55.46 -1.18
CA THR A 10 -8.32 54.77 -0.38
C THR A 10 -8.04 53.34 -0.86
N LEU A 11 -9.08 52.59 -1.24
CA LEU A 11 -8.97 51.23 -1.79
C LEU A 11 -8.27 51.24 -3.15
N ARG A 12 -8.59 52.21 -4.02
CA ARG A 12 -7.95 52.41 -5.32
C ARG A 12 -6.48 52.82 -5.19
N ASN A 13 -6.17 53.74 -4.27
CA ASN A 13 -4.79 54.20 -4.05
C ASN A 13 -3.89 53.10 -3.45
N ASN A 14 -4.46 52.13 -2.73
CA ASN A 14 -3.73 51.03 -2.11
C ASN A 14 -4.11 49.65 -2.71
N TRP A 15 -4.31 49.57 -4.03
CA TRP A 15 -4.83 48.37 -4.69
C TRP A 15 -4.09 47.07 -4.32
N LYS A 16 -2.75 47.10 -4.17
CA LYS A 16 -1.96 45.93 -3.72
C LYS A 16 -2.33 45.45 -2.31
N LYS A 17 -2.55 46.38 -1.37
CA LYS A 17 -2.93 46.06 0.02
C LYS A 17 -4.37 45.57 0.09
N THR A 18 -5.25 46.16 -0.72
CA THR A 18 -6.64 45.71 -0.86
C THR A 18 -6.70 44.29 -1.38
N VAL A 19 -5.97 43.97 -2.47
CA VAL A 19 -5.93 42.61 -3.03
C VAL A 19 -5.39 41.60 -2.02
N PHE A 20 -4.27 41.90 -1.36
CA PHE A 20 -3.72 41.03 -0.33
C PHE A 20 -4.69 40.83 0.85
N GLY A 21 -5.31 41.91 1.33
CA GLY A 21 -6.29 41.86 2.42
C GLY A 21 -7.52 41.01 2.06
N THR A 22 -8.03 41.14 0.83
CA THR A 22 -9.13 40.32 0.33
C THR A 22 -8.74 38.85 0.28
N ILE A 23 -7.56 38.52 -0.27
CA ILE A 23 -7.08 37.12 -0.35
C ILE A 23 -6.90 36.51 1.05
N ALA A 24 -6.29 37.27 1.98
CA ALA A 24 -6.09 36.80 3.35
C ALA A 24 -7.44 36.60 4.07
N LEU A 25 -8.40 37.49 3.86
CA LEU A 25 -9.74 37.39 4.44
C LEU A 25 -10.53 36.23 3.84
N THR A 26 -10.51 36.04 2.52
CA THR A 26 -11.18 34.89 1.89
C THR A 26 -10.58 33.57 2.34
N TYR A 27 -9.24 33.49 2.42
CA TYR A 27 -8.56 32.31 2.96
C TYR A 27 -8.93 32.05 4.43
N GLY A 28 -8.94 33.10 5.26
CA GLY A 28 -9.31 32.98 6.68
C GLY A 28 -10.76 32.54 6.89
N VAL A 29 -11.69 33.08 6.11
CA VAL A 29 -13.11 32.68 6.14
C VAL A 29 -13.25 31.22 5.67
N GLN A 30 -12.60 30.84 4.57
CA GLN A 30 -12.63 29.47 4.06
C GLN A 30 -12.05 28.47 5.07
N TYR A 31 -10.92 28.81 5.70
CA TYR A 31 -10.31 27.99 6.75
C TYR A 31 -11.21 27.85 7.99
N GLY A 32 -11.87 28.94 8.40
CA GLY A 32 -12.80 28.95 9.52
C GLY A 32 -14.05 28.09 9.25
N LEU A 33 -14.64 28.23 8.06
CA LEU A 33 -15.77 27.41 7.62
C LEU A 33 -15.39 25.92 7.57
N HIS A 34 -14.27 25.58 6.93
CA HIS A 34 -13.79 24.20 6.86
C HIS A 34 -13.53 23.61 8.26
N SER A 35 -12.92 24.38 9.16
CA SER A 35 -12.68 23.95 10.54
C SER A 35 -13.99 23.73 11.32
N TYR A 36 -15.01 24.54 11.06
CA TYR A 36 -16.33 24.38 11.68
C TYR A 36 -17.05 23.14 11.13
N GLU A 37 -17.06 22.95 9.81
CA GLU A 37 -17.62 21.77 9.14
C GLU A 37 -16.96 20.48 9.64
N CYS A 38 -15.63 20.46 9.77
CA CYS A 38 -14.89 19.32 10.33
C CYS A 38 -15.36 18.97 11.75
N ARG A 39 -15.52 19.97 12.63
CA ARG A 39 -16.00 19.73 14.01
C ARG A 39 -17.43 19.23 14.03
N GLN A 40 -18.30 19.78 13.19
CA GLN A 40 -19.69 19.33 13.10
C GLN A 40 -19.78 17.88 12.60
N MET A 41 -18.98 17.54 11.59
CA MET A 41 -18.88 16.18 11.07
C MET A 41 -18.38 15.20 12.14
N MET A 42 -17.28 15.54 12.83
CA MET A 42 -16.74 14.69 13.89
C MET A 42 -17.68 14.53 15.06
N ARG A 43 -18.44 15.57 15.41
CA ARG A 43 -19.49 15.46 16.43
C ARG A 43 -20.54 14.43 16.04
N ALA A 44 -21.00 14.44 14.80
CA ALA A 44 -21.96 13.44 14.31
C ALA A 44 -21.38 12.01 14.38
N TYR A 45 -20.11 11.81 14.00
CA TYR A 45 -19.45 10.51 14.14
C TYR A 45 -19.28 10.07 15.61
N CYS A 46 -18.93 10.99 16.51
CA CYS A 46 -18.85 10.72 17.95
C CYS A 46 -20.21 10.34 18.54
N GLU A 47 -21.29 11.02 18.13
CA GLU A 47 -22.65 10.70 18.55
C GLU A 47 -23.04 9.28 18.09
N ALA A 48 -22.75 8.92 16.82
CA ALA A 48 -22.98 7.58 16.29
C ALA A 48 -22.12 6.49 16.99
N ALA A 49 -20.83 6.77 17.26
CA ALA A 49 -19.95 5.85 17.98
C ALA A 49 -20.42 5.63 19.43
N ARG A 50 -20.89 6.70 20.09
CA ARG A 50 -21.43 6.63 21.45
C ARG A 50 -22.71 5.78 21.51
N GLU A 51 -23.63 5.92 20.55
CA GLU A 51 -24.83 5.08 20.49
C GLU A 51 -24.49 3.59 20.48
N ILE A 52 -23.39 3.20 19.81
CA ILE A 52 -22.90 1.82 19.80
C ILE A 52 -22.29 1.45 21.16
N GLY A 53 -21.49 2.33 21.76
CA GLY A 53 -20.88 2.09 23.07
C GLY A 53 -21.87 2.03 24.24
N GLU A 54 -23.03 2.69 24.12
CA GLU A 54 -24.12 2.65 25.11
C GLU A 54 -24.98 1.37 25.01
N THR A 55 -24.74 0.52 24.00
CA THR A 55 -25.46 -0.75 23.88
C THR A 55 -25.11 -1.71 25.02
N ALA A 56 -26.13 -2.31 25.63
CA ALA A 56 -25.94 -3.25 26.74
C ALA A 56 -25.28 -4.55 26.23
N MET A 57 -24.19 -4.95 26.88
CA MET A 57 -23.53 -6.23 26.62
C MET A 57 -23.85 -7.26 27.72
N PRO A 58 -23.93 -8.56 27.39
CA PRO A 58 -24.01 -9.63 28.38
C PRO A 58 -22.82 -9.59 29.36
N ALA A 59 -23.07 -9.85 30.63
CA ALA A 59 -22.04 -9.81 31.68
C ALA A 59 -20.89 -10.81 31.44
N ASP A 60 -21.15 -11.90 30.71
CA ASP A 60 -20.16 -12.94 30.40
C ASP A 60 -19.25 -12.60 29.21
N THR A 61 -19.49 -11.49 28.50
CA THR A 61 -18.68 -11.10 27.33
C THR A 61 -17.68 -10.02 27.72
N ARG A 62 -16.39 -10.25 27.40
CA ARG A 62 -15.35 -9.24 27.58
C ARG A 62 -15.51 -8.08 26.58
N PRO A 63 -15.14 -6.84 26.94
CA PRO A 63 -14.99 -5.76 25.99
C PRO A 63 -13.99 -6.13 24.90
N ARG A 64 -14.25 -5.65 23.69
CA ARG A 64 -13.43 -5.97 22.51
C ARG A 64 -12.05 -5.35 22.63
N HIS A 65 -11.04 -6.13 22.31
CA HIS A 65 -9.66 -5.68 22.35
C HIS A 65 -9.15 -5.44 20.93
N VAL A 66 -8.69 -4.21 20.66
CA VAL A 66 -8.19 -3.81 19.35
C VAL A 66 -6.76 -3.30 19.50
N THR A 67 -5.83 -3.86 18.72
CA THR A 67 -4.44 -3.43 18.72
C THR A 67 -4.19 -2.48 17.55
N VAL A 68 -3.80 -1.25 17.84
CA VAL A 68 -3.46 -0.23 16.85
C VAL A 68 -1.94 -0.16 16.71
N VAL A 69 -1.41 -0.49 15.54
CA VAL A 69 0.00 -0.29 15.18
C VAL A 69 0.13 1.06 14.48
N LEU A 70 0.69 2.05 15.17
CA LEU A 70 0.80 3.43 14.70
C LEU A 70 2.21 3.78 14.28
N ASN A 71 2.35 4.34 13.09
CA ASN A 71 3.58 5.01 12.67
C ASN A 71 3.50 6.54 12.90
N PRO A 72 4.16 7.09 13.94
CA PRO A 72 4.08 8.51 14.27
C PRO A 72 4.79 9.40 13.24
N ALA A 73 5.69 8.85 12.42
CA ALA A 73 6.44 9.62 11.43
C ALA A 73 5.64 9.88 10.14
N ALA A 74 4.49 9.23 9.96
CA ALA A 74 3.63 9.45 8.80
C ALA A 74 3.07 10.90 8.75
N ASN A 75 2.73 11.36 7.54
CA ASN A 75 2.19 12.69 7.23
C ASN A 75 2.91 13.84 7.94
N LYS A 76 4.23 13.97 7.70
CA LYS A 76 5.08 15.01 8.31
C LYS A 76 5.04 15.02 9.85
N ARG A 77 5.02 13.83 10.46
CA ARG A 77 4.94 13.62 11.92
C ARG A 77 3.63 14.08 12.57
N LYS A 78 2.55 14.23 11.79
CA LYS A 78 1.21 14.60 12.30
C LYS A 78 0.35 13.39 12.61
N ALA A 79 0.71 12.19 12.13
CA ALA A 79 -0.10 10.99 12.25
C ALA A 79 -0.53 10.67 13.70
N LYS A 80 0.37 10.79 14.68
CA LYS A 80 -0.01 10.58 16.10
C LYS A 80 -1.04 11.61 16.56
N LYS A 81 -0.84 12.88 16.24
CA LYS A 81 -1.78 13.94 16.61
C LYS A 81 -3.15 13.71 15.95
N GLU A 82 -3.17 13.39 14.66
CA GLU A 82 -4.41 13.10 13.92
C GLU A 82 -5.13 11.87 14.48
N PHE A 83 -4.39 10.82 14.86
CA PHE A 83 -4.97 9.66 15.54
C PHE A 83 -5.62 10.04 16.88
N ASP A 84 -4.89 10.78 17.73
CA ASP A 84 -5.37 11.21 19.05
C ASP A 84 -6.57 12.15 18.94
N GLU A 85 -6.62 13.00 17.90
CA GLU A 85 -7.67 14.00 17.68
C GLU A 85 -8.93 13.43 17.02
N TYR A 86 -8.81 12.51 16.06
CA TYR A 86 -9.93 12.08 15.22
C TYR A 86 -10.31 10.60 15.40
N CYS A 87 -9.36 9.70 15.64
CA CYS A 87 -9.63 8.25 15.68
C CYS A 87 -9.87 7.75 17.11
N ALA A 88 -8.97 8.09 18.04
CA ALA A 88 -9.01 7.60 19.41
C ALA A 88 -10.35 7.92 20.11
N PRO A 89 -10.95 9.12 19.97
CA PRO A 89 -12.24 9.40 20.60
C PRO A 89 -13.35 8.46 20.11
N LEU A 90 -13.40 8.17 18.80
CA LEU A 90 -14.41 7.28 18.23
C LEU A 90 -14.29 5.85 18.78
N LEU A 91 -13.05 5.32 18.82
CA LEU A 91 -12.80 3.97 19.31
C LEU A 91 -13.18 3.83 20.80
N HIS A 92 -12.83 4.83 21.62
CA HIS A 92 -13.16 4.83 23.04
C HIS A 92 -14.66 5.02 23.31
N LEU A 93 -15.33 5.91 22.56
CA LEU A 93 -16.78 6.11 22.68
C LEU A 93 -17.58 4.87 22.27
N ALA A 94 -17.06 4.06 21.35
CA ALA A 94 -17.64 2.78 20.97
C ALA A 94 -17.41 1.65 21.99
N GLY A 95 -16.75 1.93 23.12
CA GLY A 95 -16.49 0.93 24.17
C GLY A 95 -15.40 -0.09 23.83
N LEU A 96 -14.51 0.23 22.87
CA LEU A 96 -13.38 -0.64 22.50
C LEU A 96 -12.18 -0.43 23.43
N SER A 97 -11.56 -1.52 23.86
CA SER A 97 -10.27 -1.50 24.55
C SER A 97 -9.15 -1.38 23.52
N VAL A 98 -8.50 -0.23 23.47
CA VAL A 98 -7.47 0.09 22.46
C VAL A 98 -6.08 -0.11 23.06
N ASN A 99 -5.30 -1.04 22.51
CA ASN A 99 -3.87 -1.18 22.78
C ASN A 99 -3.07 -0.50 21.66
N LEU A 100 -2.37 0.59 21.98
CA LEU A 100 -1.61 1.41 21.02
C LEU A 100 -0.13 1.02 21.00
N LEU A 101 0.33 0.43 19.90
CA LEU A 101 1.72 0.09 19.62
C LEU A 101 2.36 1.11 18.67
N VAL A 102 3.25 1.95 19.20
CA VAL A 102 3.93 2.99 18.41
C VAL A 102 5.24 2.46 17.84
N THR A 103 5.44 2.58 16.53
CA THR A 103 6.69 2.19 15.87
C THR A 103 7.75 3.28 16.03
N VAL A 104 8.98 2.89 16.35
CA VAL A 104 10.15 3.76 16.51
C VAL A 104 11.05 3.71 15.28
N LYS A 105 11.22 2.52 14.69
CA LYS A 105 12.10 2.28 13.54
C LYS A 105 11.38 1.57 12.41
N GLU A 106 11.96 1.70 11.23
CA GLU A 106 11.55 0.92 10.07
C GLU A 106 11.59 -0.59 10.37
N GLY A 107 10.58 -1.33 9.89
CA GLY A 107 10.52 -2.78 10.09
C GLY A 107 10.04 -3.21 11.47
N GLN A 108 9.93 -2.30 12.45
CA GLN A 108 9.48 -2.64 13.79
C GLN A 108 8.02 -3.08 13.84
N ALA A 109 7.16 -2.55 12.97
CA ALA A 109 5.75 -2.96 12.87
C ALA A 109 5.59 -4.46 12.67
N ARG A 110 6.43 -5.03 11.81
CA ARG A 110 6.51 -6.47 11.55
C ARG A 110 6.84 -7.24 12.82
N THR A 111 7.91 -6.85 13.52
CA THR A 111 8.36 -7.52 14.74
C THR A 111 7.33 -7.42 15.86
N LEU A 112 6.62 -6.29 15.97
CA LEU A 112 5.56 -6.09 16.96
C LEU A 112 4.37 -7.02 16.71
N VAL A 113 3.93 -7.17 15.46
CA VAL A 113 2.84 -8.08 15.10
C VAL A 113 3.27 -9.55 15.21
N GLU A 114 4.52 -9.86 14.84
CA GLU A 114 5.09 -11.20 14.96
C GLU A 114 5.17 -11.66 16.43
N LYS A 115 5.43 -10.73 17.36
CA LYS A 115 5.51 -10.99 18.81
C LYS A 115 4.23 -10.66 19.58
N LEU A 116 3.11 -10.46 18.90
CA LEU A 116 1.84 -10.15 19.57
C LEU A 116 1.28 -11.41 20.25
N GLU A 117 1.53 -11.54 21.56
CA GLU A 117 1.06 -12.65 22.40
C GLU A 117 -0.35 -12.44 22.93
N GLU A 118 -0.83 -11.20 22.99
CA GLU A 118 -2.16 -10.86 23.49
C GLU A 118 -3.28 -11.27 22.51
N ALA A 119 -4.35 -11.85 23.05
CA ALA A 119 -5.54 -12.23 22.30
C ALA A 119 -6.36 -10.99 21.92
N THR A 120 -6.06 -10.46 20.74
CA THR A 120 -6.71 -9.30 20.13
C THR A 120 -7.82 -9.72 19.16
N ASP A 121 -8.92 -8.97 19.14
CA ASP A 121 -10.07 -9.23 18.27
C ASP A 121 -9.93 -8.56 16.90
N ALA A 122 -9.14 -7.49 16.78
CA ALA A 122 -8.81 -6.82 15.50
C ALA A 122 -7.45 -6.12 15.51
N ILE A 123 -6.73 -6.15 14.38
CA ILE A 123 -5.45 -5.43 14.21
C ILE A 123 -5.69 -4.22 13.31
N ILE A 124 -5.49 -3.01 13.84
CA ILE A 124 -5.57 -1.77 13.07
C ILE A 124 -4.17 -1.28 12.76
N VAL A 125 -3.92 -0.98 11.49
CA VAL A 125 -2.67 -0.38 11.03
C VAL A 125 -2.91 1.08 10.69
N ALA A 126 -2.24 1.98 11.41
CA ALA A 126 -2.42 3.42 11.31
C ALA A 126 -1.15 4.07 10.74
N GLY A 127 -1.20 4.44 9.46
CA GLY A 127 -0.02 4.92 8.75
C GLY A 127 -0.27 5.30 7.30
N GLY A 128 0.81 5.51 6.55
CA GLY A 128 0.80 5.83 5.13
C GLY A 128 1.50 4.78 4.27
N ASP A 129 1.32 4.86 2.96
CA ASP A 129 2.03 4.03 1.97
C ASP A 129 3.42 4.53 1.63
N GLY A 130 4.11 5.09 2.61
CA GLY A 130 5.53 5.34 2.50
C GLY A 130 5.98 6.19 1.31
N THR A 131 5.51 7.43 1.26
CA THR A 131 6.27 8.50 0.58
C THR A 131 6.54 9.63 1.56
N LEU A 132 7.81 10.01 1.72
CA LEU A 132 8.17 11.17 2.54
C LEU A 132 8.09 12.43 1.67
N SER A 133 6.97 13.16 1.76
CA SER A 133 6.90 14.51 1.19
C SER A 133 6.55 15.55 2.24
N GLU A 134 7.59 16.13 2.84
CA GLU A 134 7.91 17.57 2.85
C GLU A 134 8.67 17.91 4.15
N ALA A 135 9.90 18.36 3.94
CA ALA A 135 10.64 19.15 4.90
C ALA A 135 9.92 20.49 5.09
N SER A 136 9.30 20.67 6.24
CA SER A 136 9.11 21.99 6.84
C SER A 136 9.84 21.97 8.18
N PHE A 137 11.16 22.11 8.12
CA PHE A 137 11.97 22.64 9.22
C PHE A 137 13.14 23.41 8.61
N ILE A 138 12.82 24.58 8.06
CA ILE A 138 13.77 25.69 8.01
C ILE A 138 13.38 26.58 9.19
N PHE A 139 14.39 26.97 9.96
CA PHE A 139 14.36 27.85 11.13
C PHE A 139 14.10 27.18 12.50
N LEU A 140 15.18 26.74 13.15
CA LEU A 140 15.66 27.38 14.37
C LEU A 140 17.12 26.96 14.65
N SER A 141 17.99 27.96 14.55
CA SER A 141 19.27 28.18 15.23
C SER A 141 20.42 27.17 15.11
N SER A 142 21.56 27.78 14.82
CA SER A 142 22.93 27.27 14.81
C SER A 142 23.31 26.46 16.07
N SER A 143 24.29 25.56 15.85
CA SER A 143 25.17 24.98 16.88
C SER A 143 24.60 23.82 17.67
N PHE A 144 24.64 22.61 17.10
CA PHE A 144 25.35 21.45 17.65
C PHE A 144 25.03 20.22 16.79
N LEU A 145 26.06 19.65 16.18
CA LEU A 145 25.98 18.33 15.55
C LEU A 145 25.86 17.27 16.65
N SER A 146 24.85 16.41 16.56
CA SER A 146 25.01 15.02 16.97
C SER A 146 24.33 14.12 15.95
N SER A 147 25.17 13.42 15.22
CA SER A 147 24.89 12.44 14.17
C SER A 147 24.15 11.22 14.74
N SER A 148 22.83 11.06 14.49
CA SER A 148 22.15 9.73 14.53
C SER A 148 20.65 9.77 14.12
N LEU A 149 20.22 10.61 13.19
CA LEU A 149 18.82 10.62 12.70
C LEU A 149 18.69 10.91 11.20
N GLN A 150 19.52 10.27 10.38
CA GLN A 150 19.35 10.31 8.92
C GLN A 150 18.66 9.04 8.43
N ASN A 151 17.55 9.25 7.71
CA ASN A 151 16.76 8.29 6.92
C ASN A 151 15.80 7.41 7.73
N LEU A 152 14.69 8.00 8.16
CA LEU A 152 13.51 7.23 8.57
C LEU A 152 12.56 7.13 7.38
N THR A 153 12.91 6.30 6.40
CA THR A 153 12.05 5.98 5.26
C THR A 153 10.78 5.31 5.80
N VAL A 154 9.65 6.02 5.71
CA VAL A 154 8.36 5.45 6.06
C VAL A 154 8.02 4.52 4.91
N HIS A 155 7.92 3.22 5.15
CA HIS A 155 7.49 2.22 4.16
C HIS A 155 6.10 1.68 4.54
N PHE A 156 5.40 1.11 3.56
CA PHE A 156 4.00 0.67 3.60
C PHE A 156 3.67 -0.19 4.85
N LEU A 157 3.12 0.47 5.88
CA LEU A 157 2.83 -0.14 7.18
C LEU A 157 1.88 -1.36 7.15
N PRO A 158 0.78 -1.38 6.35
CA PRO A 158 -0.14 -2.53 6.35
C PRO A 158 0.53 -3.81 5.84
N PHE A 159 1.37 -3.73 4.83
CA PHE A 159 2.17 -4.85 4.35
C PHE A 159 3.14 -5.41 5.40
N LYS A 160 3.85 -4.54 6.12
CA LYS A 160 4.78 -4.99 7.17
C LYS A 160 4.04 -5.73 8.28
N ALA A 161 2.85 -5.27 8.64
CA ALA A 161 1.98 -5.93 9.61
C ALA A 161 1.49 -7.30 9.08
N VAL A 162 0.98 -7.36 7.85
CA VAL A 162 0.51 -8.59 7.20
C VAL A 162 1.64 -9.62 7.09
N THR A 163 2.82 -9.20 6.61
CA THR A 163 3.98 -10.08 6.51
C THR A 163 4.48 -10.52 7.89
N GLY A 164 4.42 -9.66 8.91
CA GLY A 164 4.72 -10.04 10.30
C GLY A 164 3.78 -11.12 10.82
N LEU A 165 2.48 -10.99 10.55
CA LEU A 165 1.48 -11.98 10.97
C LEU A 165 1.71 -13.34 10.30
N PHE A 166 1.87 -13.38 8.97
CA PHE A 166 2.03 -14.64 8.24
C PHE A 166 3.34 -15.37 8.51
N ARG A 167 4.34 -14.70 9.10
CA ARG A 167 5.59 -15.37 9.51
C ARG A 167 5.49 -16.09 10.85
N ARG A 168 4.41 -15.89 11.60
CA ARG A 168 4.15 -16.65 12.82
C ARG A 168 3.76 -18.09 12.48
N PRO A 169 4.04 -19.06 13.37
CA PRO A 169 3.64 -20.46 13.17
C PRO A 169 2.11 -20.63 13.08
N ASP A 170 1.35 -19.81 13.81
CA ASP A 170 -0.12 -19.75 13.80
C ASP A 170 -0.68 -18.66 12.86
N GLY A 171 0.19 -18.00 12.09
CA GLY A 171 -0.13 -16.77 11.35
C GLY A 171 -1.27 -16.90 10.35
N PHE A 172 -1.34 -18.02 9.64
CA PHE A 172 -2.40 -18.28 8.66
C PHE A 172 -3.79 -18.45 9.30
N ASP A 173 -3.89 -19.19 10.40
CA ASP A 173 -5.14 -19.38 11.12
C ASP A 173 -5.60 -18.10 11.79
N THR A 174 -4.65 -17.33 12.34
CA THR A 174 -4.91 -16.05 12.98
C THR A 174 -5.33 -14.98 11.97
N ALA A 175 -4.68 -14.89 10.80
CA ALA A 175 -5.01 -13.93 9.74
C ALA A 175 -6.41 -14.14 9.14
N ARG A 176 -6.92 -15.38 9.19
CA ARG A 176 -8.27 -15.72 8.74
C ARG A 176 -9.36 -15.33 9.75
N LYS A 177 -9.02 -15.37 11.03
CA LYS A 177 -9.95 -15.10 12.15
C LYS A 177 -10.00 -13.63 12.51
N ILE A 178 -8.85 -12.96 12.55
CA ILE A 178 -8.71 -11.58 13.01
C ILE A 178 -8.81 -10.63 11.82
N PRO A 179 -9.82 -9.73 11.77
CA PRO A 179 -9.90 -8.70 10.76
C PRO A 179 -8.84 -7.61 10.94
N PHE A 180 -8.46 -7.01 9.81
CA PHE A 180 -7.50 -5.91 9.71
C PHE A 180 -8.20 -4.58 9.43
N GLY A 181 -7.78 -3.53 10.12
CA GLY A 181 -8.15 -2.14 9.81
C GLY A 181 -6.99 -1.38 9.20
N VAL A 182 -7.28 -0.47 8.27
CA VAL A 182 -6.30 0.48 7.75
C VAL A 182 -6.82 1.88 8.02
N LEU A 183 -6.08 2.65 8.81
CA LEU A 183 -6.36 4.07 9.04
C LEU A 183 -5.42 4.92 8.16
N PRO A 184 -5.95 5.68 7.19
CA PRO A 184 -5.18 6.45 6.22
C PRO A 184 -4.57 7.71 6.86
N LEU A 185 -3.53 7.54 7.68
CA LEU A 185 -2.80 8.65 8.30
C LEU A 185 -1.66 9.17 7.42
N GLY A 186 -1.45 8.59 6.23
CA GLY A 186 -0.50 9.06 5.21
C GLY A 186 -1.09 10.07 4.24
N LYS A 187 -0.22 10.70 3.43
CA LYS A 187 -0.64 11.54 2.29
C LYS A 187 -1.13 10.71 1.11
N THR A 188 -0.40 9.63 0.83
CA THR A 188 -0.75 8.62 -0.14
C THR A 188 -1.15 7.38 0.68
N ASN A 189 -2.25 6.73 0.29
CA ASN A 189 -2.73 5.50 0.92
C ASN A 189 -3.40 4.63 -0.16
N SER A 190 -2.63 3.99 -1.03
CA SER A 190 -3.18 3.21 -2.15
C SER A 190 -4.23 2.20 -1.69
N VAL A 191 -3.94 1.38 -0.68
CA VAL A 191 -4.91 0.41 -0.16
C VAL A 191 -6.14 1.07 0.45
N ALA A 192 -5.99 2.15 1.22
CA ALA A 192 -7.15 2.82 1.79
C ALA A 192 -8.03 3.46 0.70
N LYS A 193 -7.44 4.07 -0.34
CA LYS A 193 -8.18 4.63 -1.49
C LYS A 193 -8.95 3.57 -2.29
N HIS A 194 -8.47 2.33 -2.35
CA HIS A 194 -9.22 1.23 -2.96
C HIS A 194 -10.21 0.55 -1.99
N LEU A 195 -9.98 0.70 -0.68
CA LEU A 195 -10.92 0.24 0.35
C LEU A 195 -12.15 1.15 0.44
N PHE A 196 -11.91 2.46 0.52
CA PHE A 196 -12.91 3.49 0.72
C PHE A 196 -13.00 4.34 -0.57
N SER A 197 -14.20 4.50 -1.12
CA SER A 197 -14.42 5.20 -2.40
C SER A 197 -13.77 6.59 -2.42
N GLU A 198 -13.25 6.99 -3.59
CA GLU A 198 -12.56 8.27 -3.88
C GLU A 198 -13.33 9.56 -3.50
N SER A 199 -14.58 9.46 -3.05
CA SER A 199 -15.47 10.59 -2.78
C SER A 199 -15.11 11.45 -1.57
N ALA A 200 -14.05 11.12 -0.83
CA ALA A 200 -13.62 11.93 0.31
C ALA A 200 -12.54 12.93 -0.14
N ASP A 201 -12.97 14.07 -0.70
CA ASP A 201 -12.14 15.27 -0.91
C ASP A 201 -11.50 15.78 0.41
N ASP A 202 -11.95 15.25 1.54
CA ASP A 202 -11.51 15.61 2.89
C ASP A 202 -10.81 14.43 3.59
N HIS A 203 -9.53 14.60 3.88
CA HIS A 203 -8.68 13.65 4.63
C HIS A 203 -9.29 13.24 5.97
N ILE A 204 -9.91 14.18 6.68
CA ILE A 204 -10.49 13.93 8.01
C ILE A 204 -11.73 13.05 7.88
N ARG A 205 -12.56 13.30 6.86
CA ARG A 205 -13.73 12.46 6.57
C ARG A 205 -13.32 11.02 6.29
N HIS A 206 -12.30 10.83 5.45
CA HIS A 206 -11.79 9.51 5.11
C HIS A 206 -11.27 8.77 6.36
N LEU A 207 -10.57 9.48 7.24
CA LEU A 207 -10.08 8.93 8.50
C LEU A 207 -11.22 8.52 9.46
N ALA A 208 -12.25 9.36 9.56
CA ALA A 208 -13.43 9.07 10.37
C ALA A 208 -14.22 7.88 9.80
N GLU A 209 -14.46 7.83 8.48
CA GLU A 209 -15.14 6.70 7.81
C GLU A 209 -14.37 5.38 7.99
N ALA A 210 -13.04 5.42 7.88
CA ALA A 210 -12.20 4.25 8.12
C ALA A 210 -12.28 3.78 9.58
N THR A 211 -12.32 4.70 10.53
CA THR A 211 -12.47 4.38 11.96
C THR A 211 -13.87 3.81 12.26
N MET A 212 -14.91 4.41 11.68
CA MET A 212 -16.28 3.90 11.80
C MET A 212 -16.45 2.52 11.18
N ALA A 213 -15.77 2.21 10.07
CA ALA A 213 -15.80 0.87 9.48
C ALA A 213 -15.27 -0.22 10.42
N VAL A 214 -14.25 0.11 11.24
CA VAL A 214 -13.79 -0.78 12.32
C VAL A 214 -14.89 -0.93 13.37
N ILE A 215 -15.48 0.16 13.82
CA ILE A 215 -16.53 0.16 14.88
C ILE A 215 -17.76 -0.65 14.44
N PHE A 216 -18.20 -0.48 13.19
CA PHE A 216 -19.33 -1.20 12.60
C PHE A 216 -18.99 -2.64 12.20
N GLU A 217 -17.71 -3.02 12.24
CA GLU A 217 -17.21 -4.35 11.86
C GLU A 217 -17.57 -4.81 10.45
N VAL A 218 -17.66 -3.86 9.51
CA VAL A 218 -17.96 -4.18 8.12
C VAL A 218 -16.70 -4.72 7.46
N THR A 219 -16.59 -6.03 7.37
CA THR A 219 -15.42 -6.68 6.75
C THR A 219 -15.69 -7.09 5.31
N ARG A 220 -14.66 -6.98 4.47
CA ARG A 220 -14.60 -7.61 3.15
C ARG A 220 -13.38 -8.53 3.06
N PRO A 221 -13.47 -9.67 2.36
CA PRO A 221 -12.29 -10.48 2.10
C PRO A 221 -11.34 -9.73 1.15
N LEU A 222 -10.03 -9.96 1.31
CA LEU A 222 -8.98 -9.35 0.49
C LEU A 222 -7.95 -10.42 0.09
N ASP A 223 -7.44 -10.29 -1.12
CA ASP A 223 -6.43 -11.21 -1.67
C ASP A 223 -5.04 -10.84 -1.13
N VAL A 224 -4.18 -11.85 -0.94
CA VAL A 224 -2.78 -11.69 -0.52
C VAL A 224 -1.86 -12.35 -1.55
N ILE A 225 -0.75 -11.72 -1.89
CA ILE A 225 0.28 -12.29 -2.77
C ILE A 225 1.44 -12.81 -1.91
N LYS A 226 1.76 -14.10 -2.01
CA LYS A 226 2.96 -14.66 -1.40
C LYS A 226 4.11 -14.57 -2.38
N PHE A 227 5.16 -13.84 -2.01
CA PHE A 227 6.43 -13.76 -2.72
C PHE A 227 7.46 -14.65 -2.03
N GLN A 228 8.06 -15.58 -2.78
CA GLN A 228 9.12 -16.47 -2.29
C GLN A 228 10.30 -16.42 -3.26
N VAL A 229 11.50 -16.27 -2.72
CA VAL A 229 12.72 -16.31 -3.54
C VAL A 229 12.93 -17.75 -4.02
N ILE A 230 13.17 -17.92 -5.31
CA ILE A 230 13.50 -19.21 -5.91
C ILE A 230 15.02 -19.39 -5.77
N PRO A 231 15.51 -20.41 -5.07
CA PRO A 231 16.95 -20.60 -4.91
C PRO A 231 17.57 -20.93 -6.27
N THR A 232 18.47 -20.08 -6.74
CA THR A 232 19.40 -20.39 -7.82
C THR A 232 20.63 -21.09 -7.21
N ASN A 233 21.23 -22.04 -7.92
CA ASN A 233 22.18 -23.08 -7.43
C ASN A 233 23.49 -22.64 -6.71
N LYS A 234 23.54 -21.52 -5.97
CA LYS A 234 24.74 -21.02 -5.28
C LYS A 234 24.60 -20.74 -3.78
N SER A 235 23.45 -20.96 -3.15
CA SER A 235 23.35 -20.86 -1.68
C SER A 235 22.38 -21.88 -1.11
N VAL A 236 22.93 -22.98 -0.61
CA VAL A 236 22.20 -24.11 0.01
C VAL A 236 21.40 -23.70 1.27
N ASN A 237 21.49 -22.44 1.72
CA ASN A 237 20.84 -21.93 2.93
C ASN A 237 20.07 -20.60 2.77
N ASP A 238 19.92 -20.07 1.55
CA ASP A 238 19.32 -18.74 1.35
C ASP A 238 17.88 -18.82 0.82
N GLU A 239 17.08 -19.75 1.37
CA GLU A 239 15.63 -19.68 1.27
C GLU A 239 15.15 -18.48 2.10
N GLY A 240 15.26 -17.29 1.51
CA GLY A 240 14.79 -16.05 2.11
C GLY A 240 13.34 -16.22 2.59
N LYS A 241 13.07 -15.85 3.84
CA LYS A 241 11.72 -15.95 4.42
C LYS A 241 10.69 -15.30 3.50
N PRO A 242 9.52 -15.92 3.25
CA PRO A 242 8.52 -15.39 2.34
C PRO A 242 8.03 -14.00 2.77
N VAL A 243 7.58 -13.25 1.78
CA VAL A 243 7.07 -11.89 1.91
C VAL A 243 5.62 -11.87 1.40
N TYR A 244 4.73 -11.12 2.05
CA TYR A 244 3.30 -11.16 1.75
C TYR A 244 2.80 -9.76 1.36
N GLY A 245 2.46 -9.59 0.09
CA GLY A 245 1.95 -8.37 -0.53
C GLY A 245 0.43 -8.28 -0.57
N LEU A 246 -0.09 -7.06 -0.63
CA LEU A 246 -1.50 -6.74 -0.90
C LEU A 246 -1.68 -6.10 -2.29
N VAL A 247 -0.69 -5.32 -2.77
CA VAL A 247 -0.78 -4.55 -4.01
C VAL A 247 -0.15 -5.32 -5.16
N GLY A 248 1.14 -5.59 -5.08
CA GLY A 248 1.87 -6.14 -6.21
C GLY A 248 3.37 -5.88 -6.23
N LEU A 249 3.96 -6.24 -7.36
CA LEU A 249 5.38 -6.09 -7.66
C LEU A 249 5.56 -5.18 -8.87
N GLU A 250 6.49 -4.22 -8.77
CA GLU A 250 6.87 -3.29 -9.84
C GLU A 250 8.37 -3.38 -10.12
N TRP A 251 8.74 -3.41 -11.40
CA TRP A 251 10.13 -3.51 -11.83
C TRP A 251 10.34 -2.73 -13.12
N GLY A 252 11.29 -1.79 -13.13
CA GLY A 252 11.60 -0.99 -14.33
C GLY A 252 11.93 0.47 -14.03
N ALA A 253 12.11 1.25 -15.09
CA ALA A 253 12.59 2.63 -15.02
C ALA A 253 11.60 3.58 -14.32
N PHE A 254 10.29 3.38 -14.48
CA PHE A 254 9.28 4.21 -13.82
C PHE A 254 9.26 4.00 -12.30
N ARG A 255 9.44 2.76 -11.85
CA ARG A 255 9.63 2.43 -10.43
C ARG A 255 10.89 3.10 -9.89
N ASP A 256 11.99 3.07 -10.63
CA ASP A 256 13.25 3.71 -10.22
C ASP A 256 13.14 5.24 -10.15
N ALA A 257 12.35 5.86 -11.04
CA ALA A 257 12.01 7.27 -10.95
C ALA A 257 11.19 7.57 -9.69
N ASN A 258 10.19 6.74 -9.40
CA ASN A 258 9.34 6.86 -8.21
C ASN A 258 10.16 6.77 -6.90
N ALA A 259 11.07 5.79 -6.80
CA ALA A 259 11.96 5.63 -5.64
C ALA A 259 12.90 6.83 -5.43
N ARG A 260 13.20 7.60 -6.49
CA ARG A 260 14.09 8.78 -6.43
C ARG A 260 13.34 10.09 -6.18
N LYS A 261 12.00 10.11 -6.18
CA LYS A 261 11.20 11.34 -5.96
C LYS A 261 11.65 12.13 -4.73
N ASP A 262 11.97 11.44 -3.65
CA ASP A 262 12.32 12.08 -2.39
C ASP A 262 13.72 12.72 -2.41
N LYS A 263 14.61 12.32 -3.34
CA LYS A 263 15.89 13.00 -3.57
C LYS A 263 15.70 14.40 -4.15
N TYR A 264 14.58 14.65 -4.83
CA TYR A 264 14.26 15.91 -5.51
C TYR A 264 13.39 16.84 -4.65
N TRP A 265 13.48 16.72 -3.31
CA TRP A 265 12.67 17.50 -2.36
C TRP A 265 12.74 19.02 -2.57
N TYR A 266 13.86 19.53 -3.09
CA TYR A 266 14.09 20.95 -3.36
C TYR A 266 13.20 21.53 -4.46
N PHE A 267 12.61 20.70 -5.34
CA PHE A 267 11.63 21.12 -6.34
C PHE A 267 10.20 21.26 -5.79
N GLY A 268 9.98 21.00 -4.49
CA GLY A 268 8.67 21.15 -3.85
C GLY A 268 7.58 20.34 -4.55
N GLY A 269 6.48 21.00 -4.93
CA GLY A 269 5.35 20.36 -5.64
C GLY A 269 5.69 19.78 -7.01
N LEU A 270 6.83 20.17 -7.61
CA LEU A 270 7.30 19.65 -8.89
C LEU A 270 8.26 18.47 -8.73
N LYS A 271 8.52 17.99 -7.51
CA LYS A 271 9.48 16.90 -7.27
C LYS A 271 9.18 15.62 -8.06
N SER A 272 7.90 15.27 -8.23
CA SER A 272 7.50 14.09 -8.99
C SER A 272 7.89 14.23 -10.46
N TYR A 273 7.53 15.35 -11.08
CA TYR A 273 7.90 15.67 -12.46
C TYR A 273 9.42 15.74 -12.65
N ALA A 274 10.13 16.39 -11.73
CA ALA A 274 11.59 16.43 -11.73
C ALA A 274 12.22 15.03 -11.69
N SER A 275 11.64 14.11 -10.92
CA SER A 275 12.15 12.75 -10.81
C SER A 275 12.18 12.01 -12.15
N TYR A 276 11.15 12.19 -13.00
CA TYR A 276 11.11 11.62 -14.35
C TYR A 276 12.14 12.27 -15.27
N ILE A 277 12.25 13.60 -15.27
CA ILE A 277 13.24 14.32 -16.09
C ILE A 277 14.66 13.83 -15.79
N PHE A 278 15.07 13.87 -14.52
CA PHE A 278 16.44 13.53 -14.14
C PHE A 278 16.72 12.03 -14.14
N THR A 279 15.70 11.18 -14.12
CA THR A 279 15.87 9.73 -14.31
C THR A 279 16.00 9.39 -15.78
N GLY A 280 15.26 10.08 -16.66
CA GLY A 280 15.37 9.92 -18.11
C GLY A 280 16.78 10.21 -18.65
N LEU A 281 17.52 11.13 -18.02
CA LEU A 281 18.90 11.48 -18.40
C LEU A 281 19.98 10.52 -17.85
N LYS A 282 19.59 9.49 -17.08
CA LYS A 282 20.54 8.58 -16.43
C LYS A 282 20.57 7.25 -17.16
N ASP A 283 21.76 6.77 -17.46
CA ASP A 283 21.95 5.46 -18.07
C ASP A 283 21.85 4.31 -17.05
N GLU A 284 21.84 3.07 -17.55
CA GLU A 284 21.81 1.86 -16.72
C GLU A 284 22.98 1.80 -15.71
N SER A 285 24.13 2.39 -16.05
CA SER A 285 25.30 2.49 -15.17
C SER A 285 25.05 3.28 -13.88
N LYS A 286 23.99 4.09 -13.82
CA LYS A 286 23.60 4.88 -12.65
C LYS A 286 22.46 4.22 -11.85
N GLY A 287 22.19 2.93 -12.10
CA GLY A 287 21.18 2.12 -11.39
C GLY A 287 19.75 2.45 -11.82
N VAL A 288 19.52 2.62 -13.13
CA VAL A 288 18.17 2.74 -13.72
C VAL A 288 17.90 1.51 -14.57
N THR A 289 16.77 0.87 -14.36
CA THR A 289 16.40 -0.37 -15.04
C THR A 289 15.67 -0.07 -16.34
N TRP A 290 16.40 0.32 -17.38
CA TRP A 290 15.83 0.58 -18.70
C TRP A 290 15.39 -0.68 -19.43
N LYS A 291 16.15 -1.77 -19.29
CA LYS A 291 15.85 -3.06 -19.94
C LYS A 291 15.69 -4.16 -18.90
N ALA A 292 14.48 -4.27 -18.35
CA ALA A 292 14.08 -5.40 -17.51
C ALA A 292 13.83 -6.63 -18.41
N GLN A 293 14.70 -7.64 -18.28
CA GLN A 293 14.61 -8.89 -19.05
C GLN A 293 14.43 -10.07 -18.12
N ALA A 294 13.39 -10.87 -18.33
CA ALA A 294 13.15 -12.06 -17.55
C ALA A 294 12.40 -13.13 -18.33
N ASN A 295 12.65 -14.38 -17.98
CA ASN A 295 11.77 -15.49 -18.35
C ASN A 295 10.66 -15.57 -17.31
N VAL A 296 9.41 -15.55 -17.78
CA VAL A 296 8.23 -15.61 -16.93
C VAL A 296 7.52 -16.94 -17.16
N GLU A 297 7.31 -17.68 -16.10
CA GLU A 297 6.42 -18.84 -16.09
C GLU A 297 5.12 -18.43 -15.38
N TYR A 298 3.98 -18.70 -15.98
CA TYR A 298 2.69 -18.37 -15.36
C TYR A 298 1.65 -19.46 -15.62
N THR A 299 0.66 -19.54 -14.74
CA THR A 299 -0.51 -20.41 -14.93
C THR A 299 -1.77 -19.57 -15.07
N LYS A 300 -2.74 -20.05 -15.86
CA LYS A 300 -4.00 -19.32 -16.07
C LYS A 300 -4.83 -19.22 -14.77
N PRO A 301 -5.65 -18.16 -14.59
CA PRO A 301 -6.56 -18.05 -13.46
C PRO A 301 -7.56 -19.19 -13.45
N CYS A 302 -7.99 -19.59 -12.25
CA CYS A 302 -9.00 -20.63 -12.07
C CYS A 302 -10.02 -20.17 -11.04
N GLU A 303 -11.31 -20.36 -11.30
CA GLU A 303 -12.38 -20.09 -10.33
C GLU A 303 -12.32 -21.01 -9.12
N GLY A 304 -11.78 -22.21 -9.32
CA GLY A 304 -11.74 -23.31 -8.35
C GLY A 304 -12.00 -24.63 -9.08
N CYS A 305 -11.23 -25.65 -8.73
CA CYS A 305 -11.35 -27.01 -9.26
C CYS A 305 -10.81 -28.00 -8.21
N SER A 306 -10.91 -29.29 -8.49
CA SER A 306 -10.42 -30.36 -7.61
C SER A 306 -8.94 -30.20 -7.25
N LYS A 307 -8.11 -29.77 -8.21
CA LYS A 307 -6.68 -29.48 -8.01
C LYS A 307 -6.44 -28.25 -7.14
N CYS A 308 -7.24 -27.19 -7.31
CA CYS A 308 -7.15 -25.98 -6.50
C CYS A 308 -7.63 -26.21 -5.06
N TYR A 309 -8.56 -27.15 -4.84
CA TYR A 309 -9.19 -27.36 -3.54
C TYR A 309 -8.18 -27.68 -2.41
N GLY A 310 -7.03 -28.29 -2.72
CA GLY A 310 -5.99 -28.53 -1.72
C GLY A 310 -5.18 -27.29 -1.34
N GLU A 311 -5.05 -26.32 -2.23
CA GLU A 311 -4.20 -25.13 -2.07
C GLU A 311 -4.99 -23.87 -1.68
N ARG A 312 -6.27 -23.81 -2.06
CA ARG A 312 -7.12 -22.63 -1.94
C ARG A 312 -8.14 -22.76 -0.81
N PHE A 313 -7.85 -22.05 0.28
CA PHE A 313 -8.67 -22.05 1.48
C PHE A 313 -10.08 -21.46 1.28
N ASP A 314 -10.24 -20.54 0.33
CA ASP A 314 -11.52 -19.89 0.02
C ASP A 314 -12.54 -20.81 -0.64
N LEU A 315 -12.09 -21.94 -1.21
CA LEU A 315 -12.96 -22.95 -1.82
C LEU A 315 -13.54 -23.93 -0.80
N HIS A 316 -12.99 -23.95 0.43
CA HIS A 316 -13.54 -24.79 1.48
C HIS A 316 -14.80 -24.12 2.01
N PRO A 317 -15.88 -24.90 2.24
CA PRO A 317 -17.06 -24.35 2.90
C PRO A 317 -16.62 -23.75 4.22
N GLU A 318 -16.83 -22.44 4.39
CA GLU A 318 -16.66 -21.83 5.70
C GLU A 318 -17.61 -22.58 6.64
N LYS A 319 -17.08 -23.31 7.62
CA LYS A 319 -17.88 -23.59 8.83
C LYS A 319 -18.30 -22.21 9.29
N ALA A 320 -19.60 -21.94 9.34
CA ALA A 320 -20.18 -20.67 9.77
C ALA A 320 -19.66 -20.33 11.18
N LEU A 321 -18.49 -19.72 11.22
CA LEU A 321 -17.77 -19.30 12.41
C LEU A 321 -17.62 -17.79 12.29
N SER A 322 -18.77 -17.15 12.33
CA SER A 322 -18.95 -15.80 12.78
C SER A 322 -20.39 -15.75 13.27
N LYS A 323 -20.58 -16.00 14.56
CA LYS A 323 -21.73 -15.41 15.24
C LYS A 323 -21.48 -13.91 15.21
N SER A 324 -21.86 -13.25 14.11
CA SER A 324 -22.03 -11.79 14.12
C SER A 324 -23.14 -11.52 15.13
N TRP A 325 -22.76 -11.04 16.31
CA TRP A 325 -23.61 -10.84 17.47
C TRP A 325 -24.72 -9.78 17.24
N TRP A 326 -24.59 -8.96 16.18
CA TRP A 326 -25.68 -8.13 15.63
C TRP A 326 -26.91 -8.93 15.19
N SER A 327 -26.79 -10.25 15.02
CA SER A 327 -27.94 -11.15 14.80
C SER A 327 -28.99 -11.15 15.93
N SER A 328 -28.71 -10.53 17.09
CA SER A 328 -29.68 -10.37 18.17
C SER A 328 -30.45 -9.04 18.14
N PHE A 329 -30.05 -8.03 17.36
CA PHE A 329 -30.63 -6.67 17.44
C PHE A 329 -31.09 -6.04 16.12
N GLY A 330 -30.99 -6.72 14.97
CA GLY A 330 -31.50 -6.20 13.70
C GLY A 330 -31.53 -7.24 12.57
N LYS A 331 -32.38 -7.02 11.56
CA LYS A 331 -32.65 -7.96 10.45
C LYS A 331 -31.34 -8.49 9.85
N ARG A 332 -31.22 -9.83 9.78
CA ARG A 332 -30.22 -10.54 8.96
C ARG A 332 -30.12 -9.82 7.61
N GLN A 333 -28.97 -9.20 7.32
CA GLN A 333 -28.57 -9.13 5.92
C GLN A 333 -27.91 -10.48 5.62
N PRO A 334 -28.52 -11.34 4.78
CA PRO A 334 -27.82 -12.52 4.32
C PRO A 334 -26.54 -12.03 3.63
N GLY A 335 -25.39 -12.41 4.17
CA GLY A 335 -24.16 -12.36 3.39
C GLY A 335 -24.40 -13.07 2.05
N PRO A 336 -23.71 -12.69 0.96
CA PRO A 336 -23.96 -13.23 -0.36
C PRO A 336 -24.01 -14.76 -0.27
N THR A 337 -25.18 -15.32 -0.58
CA THR A 337 -25.40 -16.76 -0.72
C THR A 337 -24.52 -17.25 -1.85
N THR A 338 -23.27 -17.59 -1.55
CA THR A 338 -22.46 -18.40 -2.44
C THR A 338 -23.17 -19.74 -2.53
N LYS A 339 -23.66 -20.08 -3.74
CA LYS A 339 -24.11 -21.44 -4.02
C LYS A 339 -22.97 -22.35 -3.58
N ASN A 340 -23.22 -23.20 -2.59
CA ASN A 340 -22.27 -24.22 -2.12
C ASN A 340 -22.05 -25.23 -3.26
N PHE A 341 -21.24 -24.85 -4.23
CA PHE A 341 -20.79 -25.73 -5.30
C PHE A 341 -19.60 -26.52 -4.76
N ASP A 342 -19.65 -27.85 -4.88
CA ASP A 342 -18.55 -28.69 -4.44
C ASP A 342 -17.42 -28.65 -5.49
N TYR A 343 -16.41 -27.81 -5.24
CA TYR A 343 -15.25 -27.66 -6.11
C TYR A 343 -14.40 -28.93 -6.24
N ARG A 344 -14.60 -29.93 -5.36
CA ARG A 344 -13.93 -31.24 -5.47
C ARG A 344 -14.29 -31.98 -6.75
N GLN A 345 -15.47 -31.71 -7.30
CA GLN A 345 -15.98 -32.39 -8.50
C GLN A 345 -15.72 -31.60 -9.79
N LYS A 346 -15.36 -30.30 -9.69
CA LYS A 346 -15.04 -29.47 -10.86
C LYS A 346 -13.66 -29.83 -11.38
N LEU A 347 -13.59 -30.36 -12.59
CA LEU A 347 -12.35 -30.60 -13.30
C LEU A 347 -12.04 -29.40 -14.20
N ASN A 348 -10.80 -28.92 -14.12
CA ASN A 348 -10.26 -27.93 -15.04
C ASN A 348 -8.93 -28.46 -15.57
N GLU A 349 -8.89 -28.80 -16.85
CA GLU A 349 -7.70 -29.37 -17.50
C GLU A 349 -6.59 -28.32 -17.64
N GLU A 350 -6.95 -27.06 -17.89
CA GLU A 350 -6.00 -25.94 -17.98
C GLU A 350 -5.43 -25.53 -16.62
N CYS A 351 -5.98 -26.05 -15.51
CA CYS A 351 -5.50 -25.73 -14.18
C CYS A 351 -4.11 -26.32 -13.94
N ASN A 352 -3.18 -25.47 -13.47
CA ASN A 352 -1.77 -25.76 -13.24
C ASN A 352 -0.97 -26.06 -14.53
N GLN A 353 -1.51 -25.71 -15.71
CA GLN A 353 -0.72 -25.72 -16.93
C GLN A 353 0.22 -24.50 -16.95
N VAL A 354 1.52 -24.78 -17.01
CA VAL A 354 2.57 -23.74 -17.02
C VAL A 354 2.76 -23.23 -18.44
N ASN A 355 2.68 -21.92 -18.61
CA ASN A 355 3.01 -21.21 -19.84
C ASN A 355 4.30 -20.44 -19.65
N LEU A 356 5.16 -20.47 -20.68
CA LEU A 356 6.44 -19.77 -20.68
C LEU A 356 6.38 -18.57 -21.61
N MET A 357 6.89 -17.44 -21.16
CA MET A 357 7.04 -16.24 -21.98
C MET A 357 8.33 -15.49 -21.63
N PRO A 358 9.19 -15.17 -22.61
CA PRO A 358 10.25 -14.19 -22.39
C PRO A 358 9.64 -12.78 -22.38
N VAL A 359 10.04 -11.96 -21.41
CA VAL A 359 9.63 -10.57 -21.30
C VAL A 359 10.87 -9.69 -21.34
N LYS A 360 10.86 -8.73 -22.27
CA LYS A 360 11.79 -7.61 -22.32
C LYS A 360 10.95 -6.34 -22.27
N THR A 361 11.14 -5.54 -21.24
CA THR A 361 10.33 -4.34 -21.04
C THR A 361 11.09 -3.29 -20.24
N THR A 362 10.64 -2.06 -20.36
CA THR A 362 11.06 -0.92 -19.54
C THR A 362 10.24 -0.78 -18.26
N ASP A 363 9.04 -1.38 -18.22
CA ASP A 363 8.10 -1.25 -17.13
C ASP A 363 7.30 -2.55 -16.96
N PHE A 364 7.58 -3.28 -15.90
CA PHE A 364 6.92 -4.51 -15.52
C PHE A 364 6.10 -4.28 -14.24
N SER A 365 4.86 -4.75 -14.24
CA SER A 365 3.98 -4.69 -13.08
C SER A 365 3.19 -5.99 -12.93
N LEU A 366 3.09 -6.47 -11.71
CA LEU A 366 2.27 -7.62 -11.33
C LEU A 366 1.35 -7.18 -10.20
N LEU A 367 0.08 -6.95 -10.49
CA LEU A 367 -0.88 -6.38 -9.54
C LEU A 367 -1.97 -7.37 -9.16
N SER A 368 -2.43 -7.31 -7.92
CA SER A 368 -3.60 -8.05 -7.45
C SER A 368 -4.91 -7.40 -7.91
N THR A 369 -5.99 -8.18 -7.90
CA THR A 369 -7.39 -7.73 -8.02
C THR A 369 -7.75 -6.58 -7.07
N ASN A 370 -7.10 -6.48 -5.89
CA ASN A 370 -7.40 -5.46 -4.87
C ASN A 370 -7.25 -4.01 -5.38
N VAL A 371 -6.36 -3.81 -6.35
CA VAL A 371 -5.96 -2.49 -6.90
C VAL A 371 -6.54 -2.31 -8.31
N LEU A 372 -6.96 -3.41 -8.94
CA LEU A 372 -7.56 -3.38 -10.26
C LEU A 372 -9.01 -2.96 -10.12
N ASN A 373 -9.36 -1.76 -10.63
CA ASN A 373 -10.72 -1.21 -10.65
C ASN A 373 -11.74 -2.03 -11.50
N ASN A 374 -11.43 -3.28 -11.86
CA ASN A 374 -12.30 -4.13 -12.65
C ASN A 374 -13.31 -4.86 -11.75
N VAL A 375 -14.52 -4.31 -11.75
CA VAL A 375 -15.70 -4.73 -10.99
C VAL A 375 -16.21 -6.14 -11.36
N ASP A 376 -15.73 -6.76 -12.45
CA ASP A 376 -16.44 -7.88 -13.09
C ASP A 376 -15.73 -9.25 -13.11
N SER A 377 -14.51 -9.37 -12.59
CA SER A 377 -13.83 -10.67 -12.60
C SER A 377 -14.20 -11.51 -11.38
N LYS A 378 -15.19 -12.40 -11.53
CA LYS A 378 -15.53 -13.45 -10.53
C LYS A 378 -14.34 -14.36 -10.17
N VAL A 379 -13.28 -14.33 -10.98
CA VAL A 379 -12.10 -15.18 -10.84
C VAL A 379 -10.96 -14.39 -10.19
N PRO A 380 -10.42 -14.83 -9.04
CA PRO A 380 -9.24 -14.21 -8.47
C PRO A 380 -8.03 -14.42 -9.38
N HIS A 381 -7.30 -13.34 -9.68
CA HIS A 381 -6.17 -13.37 -10.59
C HIS A 381 -5.14 -12.26 -10.30
N LEU A 382 -3.90 -12.52 -10.67
CA LEU A 382 -2.85 -11.52 -10.81
C LEU A 382 -2.89 -10.98 -12.24
N LYS A 383 -2.79 -9.67 -12.40
CA LYS A 383 -2.61 -9.04 -13.70
C LYS A 383 -1.15 -8.68 -13.89
N LEU A 384 -0.48 -9.45 -14.73
CA LEU A 384 0.85 -9.15 -15.23
C LEU A 384 0.72 -8.18 -16.40
N SER A 385 1.24 -6.97 -16.27
CA SER A 385 1.24 -5.96 -17.33
C SER A 385 2.65 -5.47 -17.59
N TYR A 386 3.05 -5.41 -18.85
CA TYR A 386 4.36 -4.90 -19.26
C TYR A 386 4.22 -3.79 -20.31
N GLY A 387 5.12 -2.84 -20.22
CA GLY A 387 5.26 -1.73 -21.17
C GLY A 387 6.07 -2.10 -22.41
N PRO A 388 6.32 -1.13 -23.29
CA PRO A 388 7.13 -1.33 -24.49
C PRO A 388 8.59 -1.70 -24.14
N GLU A 389 9.28 -2.31 -25.10
CA GLU A 389 10.67 -2.74 -24.93
C GLU A 389 11.64 -1.57 -24.70
N GLU A 390 11.37 -0.43 -25.32
CA GLU A 390 12.21 0.76 -25.28
C GLU A 390 11.34 2.01 -25.22
N PHE A 391 11.80 3.02 -24.49
CA PHE A 391 11.22 4.36 -24.47
C PHE A 391 12.26 5.35 -25.00
N SER A 392 11.82 6.30 -25.82
CA SER A 392 12.59 7.52 -26.04
C SER A 392 12.56 8.39 -24.78
N TYR A 393 13.55 9.26 -24.62
CA TYR A 393 13.61 10.19 -23.48
C TYR A 393 12.34 11.06 -23.37
N GLU A 394 11.85 11.58 -24.49
CA GLU A 394 10.64 12.41 -24.52
C GLU A 394 9.39 11.60 -24.14
N ASP A 395 9.27 10.38 -24.66
CA ASP A 395 8.10 9.53 -24.39
C ASP A 395 8.09 9.06 -22.95
N PHE A 396 9.27 8.78 -22.37
CA PHE A 396 9.40 8.47 -20.94
C PHE A 396 8.91 9.62 -20.06
N ILE A 397 9.29 10.87 -20.38
CA ILE A 397 8.85 12.04 -19.60
C ILE A 397 7.36 12.28 -19.78
N LYS A 398 6.86 12.26 -21.02
CA LYS A 398 5.44 12.44 -21.31
C LYS A 398 4.61 11.40 -20.56
N GLU A 399 5.02 10.14 -20.61
CA GLU A 399 4.36 9.05 -19.90
C GLU A 399 4.45 9.21 -18.37
N GLY A 400 5.61 9.60 -17.84
CA GLY A 400 5.77 9.88 -16.41
C GLY A 400 4.84 11.00 -15.91
N PHE A 401 4.66 12.05 -16.72
CA PHE A 401 3.80 13.18 -16.37
C PHE A 401 2.32 12.81 -16.42
N ARG A 402 1.92 11.98 -17.40
CA ARG A 402 0.57 11.41 -17.47
C ARG A 402 0.22 10.59 -16.22
N ARG A 403 1.16 9.74 -15.77
CA ARG A 403 0.99 8.93 -14.54
C ARG A 403 0.82 9.80 -13.29
N GLU A 404 1.55 10.90 -13.17
CA GLU A 404 1.35 11.86 -12.05
C GLU A 404 0.00 12.56 -12.09
N ASN A 405 -0.55 12.77 -13.30
CA ASN A 405 -1.88 13.35 -13.48
C ASN A 405 -3.02 12.34 -13.27
N GLY A 406 -2.71 11.10 -12.85
CA GLY A 406 -3.71 10.07 -12.55
C GLY A 406 -4.14 9.24 -13.76
N GLU A 407 -3.48 9.37 -14.91
CA GLU A 407 -3.76 8.52 -16.06
C GLU A 407 -3.16 7.11 -15.88
N SER A 408 -3.85 6.11 -16.41
CA SER A 408 -3.38 4.72 -16.39
C SER A 408 -2.10 4.55 -17.23
N PRO A 409 -1.12 3.75 -16.77
CA PRO A 409 0.13 3.54 -17.47
C PRO A 409 -0.09 2.91 -18.85
N LEU A 410 0.71 3.30 -19.83
CA LEU A 410 0.74 2.67 -21.15
C LEU A 410 1.24 1.22 -21.00
N ARG A 411 0.38 0.25 -21.36
CA ARG A 411 0.69 -1.19 -21.34
C ARG A 411 0.61 -1.74 -22.75
N THR A 412 1.63 -2.51 -23.15
CA THR A 412 1.66 -3.19 -24.45
C THR A 412 0.77 -4.41 -24.44
N ALA A 413 0.81 -5.17 -23.35
CA ALA A 413 -0.08 -6.30 -23.13
C ALA A 413 -0.30 -6.54 -21.63
N SER A 414 -1.36 -7.28 -21.33
CA SER A 414 -1.63 -7.77 -19.99
C SER A 414 -2.08 -9.21 -20.02
N ILE A 415 -1.61 -10.00 -19.06
CA ILE A 415 -1.91 -11.41 -18.90
C ILE A 415 -2.48 -11.61 -17.51
N LEU A 416 -3.52 -12.43 -17.43
CA LEU A 416 -4.11 -12.83 -16.16
C LEU A 416 -3.47 -14.16 -15.75
N ALA A 417 -3.09 -14.27 -14.49
CA ALA A 417 -2.42 -15.46 -13.97
C ALA A 417 -2.86 -15.83 -12.54
N LYS A 418 -2.77 -17.10 -12.16
CA LYS A 418 -2.93 -17.56 -10.76
C LYS A 418 -1.61 -17.43 -9.99
N GLU A 419 -0.53 -17.90 -10.59
CA GLU A 419 0.84 -17.80 -10.08
C GLU A 419 1.77 -17.35 -11.20
N VAL A 420 2.85 -16.68 -10.81
CA VAL A 420 3.89 -16.15 -11.69
C VAL A 420 5.26 -16.43 -11.08
N LYS A 421 6.14 -17.07 -11.83
CA LYS A 421 7.57 -17.22 -11.51
C LYS A 421 8.38 -16.35 -12.44
N LEU A 422 9.13 -15.43 -11.87
CA LEU A 422 9.98 -14.48 -12.57
C LEU A 422 11.44 -14.92 -12.43
N TYR A 423 12.10 -15.17 -13.56
CA TYR A 423 13.53 -15.49 -13.64
C TYR A 423 14.26 -14.36 -14.38
N PRO A 424 14.83 -13.39 -13.66
CA PRO A 424 15.59 -12.30 -14.26
C PRO A 424 16.79 -12.83 -15.04
N ILE A 425 17.00 -12.28 -16.24
CA ILE A 425 18.19 -12.56 -17.06
C ILE A 425 19.21 -11.48 -16.71
N GLU A 426 20.27 -11.86 -16.00
CA GLU A 426 21.39 -10.97 -15.75
C GLU A 426 22.18 -10.78 -17.05
N SER A 427 22.10 -9.58 -17.62
CA SER A 427 22.82 -9.19 -18.84
C SER A 427 24.34 -9.09 -18.70
N SER A 428 24.94 -9.66 -17.64
CA SER A 428 26.38 -9.61 -17.36
C SER A 428 27.02 -10.92 -16.91
N ALA A 429 26.39 -12.08 -17.11
CA ALA A 429 27.06 -13.36 -16.93
C ALA A 429 27.82 -13.78 -18.20
N GLN A 430 28.86 -13.01 -18.58
CA GLN A 430 29.95 -13.61 -19.34
C GLN A 430 30.72 -14.52 -18.38
N PHE A 431 30.35 -15.80 -18.44
CA PHE A 431 31.12 -16.92 -17.92
C PHE A 431 32.59 -16.78 -18.35
N ASN A 432 33.49 -16.45 -17.42
CA ASN A 432 34.89 -16.79 -17.60
C ASN A 432 35.06 -18.25 -17.16
N LEU A 433 35.25 -19.14 -18.12
CA LEU A 433 35.86 -20.46 -17.89
C LEU A 433 37.26 -20.23 -17.26
N PRO A 434 37.73 -21.10 -16.35
CA PRO A 434 39.07 -20.99 -15.83
C PRO A 434 40.05 -21.47 -16.91
N GLU A 435 40.46 -20.57 -17.80
CA GLU A 435 41.67 -20.79 -18.59
C GLU A 435 42.90 -20.58 -17.69
N SER A 436 43.83 -21.50 -17.87
CA SER A 436 45.04 -21.72 -17.09
C SER A 436 45.86 -20.46 -16.84
N ILE A 437 46.43 -20.43 -15.64
CA ILE A 437 47.40 -19.45 -15.13
C ILE A 437 48.56 -19.33 -16.11
N ASP A 438 48.68 -18.17 -16.77
CA ASP A 438 49.96 -17.63 -17.19
C ASP A 438 50.12 -16.25 -16.56
N ASN A 439 51.20 -16.13 -15.78
CA ASN A 439 51.56 -14.91 -15.07
C ASN A 439 52.15 -13.92 -16.06
N ASN A 440 51.55 -12.74 -16.19
CA ASN A 440 52.30 -11.51 -16.47
C ASN A 440 51.58 -10.30 -15.86
N GLU A 441 52.38 -9.48 -15.18
CA GLU A 441 52.01 -8.26 -14.51
C GLU A 441 51.64 -7.16 -15.51
N GLY A 442 50.61 -6.38 -15.19
CA GLY A 442 50.33 -5.12 -15.88
C GLY A 442 48.85 -4.80 -15.97
N GLU A 443 48.52 -3.57 -15.54
CA GLU A 443 47.26 -2.85 -15.72
C GLU A 443 46.15 -3.09 -14.67
N GLY A 444 45.80 -1.99 -13.99
CA GLY A 444 44.76 -1.94 -12.99
C GLY A 444 43.42 -2.35 -13.57
N LYS A 445 42.95 -3.54 -13.17
CA LYS A 445 41.57 -3.96 -13.35
C LYS A 445 40.67 -3.00 -12.56
N GLU A 446 40.03 -2.06 -13.26
CA GLU A 446 38.82 -1.43 -12.75
C GLU A 446 37.83 -2.55 -12.43
N VAL A 447 37.61 -2.78 -11.13
CA VAL A 447 36.55 -3.65 -10.64
C VAL A 447 35.25 -3.03 -11.13
N LYS A 448 34.64 -3.59 -12.19
CA LYS A 448 33.30 -3.23 -12.63
C LYS A 448 32.37 -3.43 -11.44
N LYS A 449 31.97 -2.32 -10.81
CA LYS A 449 31.02 -2.33 -9.70
C LYS A 449 29.75 -2.99 -10.20
N GLU A 450 29.37 -4.14 -9.61
CA GLU A 450 28.08 -4.77 -9.88
C GLU A 450 26.99 -3.73 -9.62
N VAL A 451 26.20 -3.44 -10.64
CA VAL A 451 25.12 -2.46 -10.52
C VAL A 451 23.97 -3.17 -9.83
N GLU A 452 23.78 -2.86 -8.55
CA GLU A 452 22.65 -3.34 -7.75
C GLU A 452 21.34 -2.94 -8.43
N ARG A 453 20.52 -3.95 -8.80
CA ARG A 453 19.20 -3.75 -9.38
C ARG A 453 18.13 -4.07 -8.35
N TRP A 454 17.04 -3.31 -8.41
CA TRP A 454 16.01 -3.32 -7.38
C TRP A 454 14.62 -3.52 -8.00
N ILE A 455 13.79 -4.26 -7.28
CA ILE A 455 12.36 -4.46 -7.53
C ILE A 455 11.60 -3.82 -6.38
N SER A 456 10.43 -3.26 -6.64
CA SER A 456 9.52 -2.86 -5.57
C SER A 456 8.45 -3.93 -5.33
N ILE A 457 8.26 -4.34 -4.09
CA ILE A 457 7.07 -5.10 -3.66
C ILE A 457 6.31 -4.19 -2.69
N ASP A 458 5.08 -3.81 -3.02
CA ASP A 458 4.25 -2.91 -2.20
C ASP A 458 4.97 -1.63 -1.70
N ASN A 459 5.71 -0.93 -2.58
CA ASN A 459 6.55 0.25 -2.27
C ASN A 459 7.75 -0.02 -1.31
N GLU A 460 8.20 -1.27 -1.22
CA GLU A 460 9.46 -1.65 -0.56
C GLU A 460 10.48 -2.19 -1.53
N ASP A 461 11.73 -1.80 -1.33
CA ASP A 461 12.82 -2.11 -2.26
C ASP A 461 13.48 -3.44 -1.89
N TYR A 462 13.51 -4.36 -2.84
CA TYR A 462 14.16 -5.66 -2.74
C TYR A 462 15.17 -5.83 -3.88
N GLU A 463 16.26 -6.53 -3.62
CA GLU A 463 17.21 -6.90 -4.68
C GLU A 463 16.54 -7.78 -5.73
N VAL A 464 16.89 -7.60 -7.00
CA VAL A 464 16.42 -8.47 -8.08
C VAL A 464 16.95 -9.88 -7.84
N LYS A 465 16.04 -10.81 -7.58
CA LYS A 465 16.29 -12.26 -7.51
C LYS A 465 15.19 -12.99 -8.28
N ALA A 466 15.37 -14.29 -8.53
CA ALA A 466 14.27 -15.10 -9.04
C ALA A 466 13.16 -15.19 -7.98
N VAL A 467 11.92 -14.86 -8.35
CA VAL A 467 10.81 -14.76 -7.39
C VAL A 467 9.60 -15.53 -7.90
N HIS A 468 8.99 -16.30 -7.00
CA HIS A 468 7.70 -16.93 -7.17
C HIS A 468 6.63 -16.09 -6.46
N ALA A 469 5.68 -15.56 -7.23
CA ALA A 469 4.51 -14.83 -6.76
C ALA A 469 3.25 -15.69 -6.90
N LEU A 470 2.63 -16.03 -5.77
CA LEU A 470 1.42 -16.85 -5.68
C LEU A 470 0.27 -16.03 -5.11
N LEU A 471 -0.87 -16.00 -5.80
CA LEU A 471 -2.08 -15.37 -5.27
C LEU A 471 -2.79 -16.30 -4.26
N LEU A 472 -3.09 -15.75 -3.10
CA LEU A 472 -3.89 -16.37 -2.04
C LEU A 472 -5.21 -15.60 -1.92
N PRO A 473 -6.27 -16.05 -2.59
CA PRO A 473 -7.51 -15.28 -2.67
C PRO A 473 -8.31 -15.31 -1.37
N ASN A 474 -9.00 -14.21 -1.07
CA ASN A 474 -9.90 -14.02 0.06
C ASN A 474 -9.30 -14.45 1.41
N LEU A 475 -7.98 -14.33 1.58
CA LEU A 475 -7.26 -14.90 2.72
C LEU A 475 -7.46 -14.09 4.01
N ILE A 476 -7.47 -12.76 3.91
CA ILE A 476 -7.61 -11.86 5.05
C ILE A 476 -8.94 -11.12 4.99
N LYS A 477 -9.45 -10.73 6.16
CA LYS A 477 -10.64 -9.87 6.28
C LYS A 477 -10.18 -8.45 6.59
N VAL A 478 -10.66 -7.47 5.85
CA VAL A 478 -10.30 -6.06 6.04
C VAL A 478 -11.56 -5.22 6.24
N PHE A 479 -11.53 -4.26 7.17
CA PHE A 479 -12.64 -3.33 7.37
C PHE A 479 -12.78 -2.39 6.16
N GLY A 480 -14.02 -2.22 5.69
CA GLY A 480 -14.36 -1.42 4.53
C GLY A 480 -15.65 -0.62 4.71
N PRO A 481 -15.99 0.27 3.77
CA PRO A 481 -17.13 1.16 3.89
C PRO A 481 -18.46 0.40 3.86
N LEU A 482 -19.44 0.90 4.63
CA LEU A 482 -20.81 0.39 4.69
C LEU A 482 -21.50 0.28 3.32
N LYS A 483 -21.18 1.18 2.38
CA LYS A 483 -21.84 1.26 1.06
C LYS A 483 -21.46 0.13 0.10
N GLY A 484 -20.36 -0.59 0.35
CA GLY A 484 -19.84 -1.63 -0.56
C GLY A 484 -20.55 -2.99 -0.49
N GLN A 485 -21.49 -3.18 0.44
CA GLN A 485 -22.21 -4.45 0.61
C GLN A 485 -23.62 -4.47 -0.04
N ILE A 486 -24.00 -3.41 -0.77
CA ILE A 486 -25.32 -3.30 -1.45
C ILE A 486 -25.19 -3.50 -2.97
N ASN A 487 -24.41 -4.47 -3.43
CA ASN A 487 -24.46 -4.93 -4.82
C ASN A 487 -24.34 -6.46 -4.89
#